data_AF-A0A952JF07-F1
#
_entry.id   AF-A0A952JF07-F1
#
_cell.length_a   1.000
_cell.length_b   1.000
_cell.length_c   1.000
_cell.angle_alpha   90.00
_cell.angle_beta   90.00
_cell.angle_gamma   90.00
#
_symmetry.space_group_name_H-M   'P 1'
#
loop_
_entity.id
_entity.type
_entity.pdbx_description
1 polymer ?
#
loop_
_entity_poly.entity_id
_entity_poly.type
_entity_poly.pdbx_seq_one_letter_code
_entity_poly.pdbx_strand_id
1 'polypeptide(L)'
;MLKSLGVTILGKKGLDDKRFNAFNSIEGFIELKGKMNPTRNGQSVEIIKKKDRIEITAKLLNGGRLAHDPNIGMTTIIAQTLRKLGWKDKIVVTKHQLPTQQSVGIKNKFIQLANRLNISLEKLSIPSTTFANDYWRYETEGEKLGTIFIHLVVENFTQGYSIFENHAGSEKGYFIPLKGEPIPLAKYKDREKYKAGDKSQIVNIPDLVLVDLSNKIVIDVEGKQYQFRKNGIEELAGYDAFDELYIKKSYPKFKVTRTVVLYGSEEEAIVEIEIGFLLNKNGQLILGVKAPQLFQTAIKNLLDYWK
;
A
#
# COMPACT_ATOMS: atom_id res chain seq x y z
N MET A 1 18.76 -9.36 -7.21
CA MET A 1 18.93 -8.20 -6.30
C MET A 1 18.51 -8.60 -4.91
N LEU A 2 17.21 -8.77 -4.60
CA LEU A 2 16.75 -9.17 -3.26
C LEU A 2 17.43 -10.45 -2.72
N LYS A 3 17.47 -11.54 -3.50
CA LYS A 3 18.21 -12.76 -3.11
C LYS A 3 19.71 -12.52 -2.87
N SER A 4 20.35 -11.62 -3.64
CA SER A 4 21.76 -11.23 -3.40
C SER A 4 21.96 -10.52 -2.06
N LEU A 5 20.92 -9.91 -1.52
CA LEU A 5 20.92 -9.25 -0.23
C LEU A 5 20.47 -10.17 0.92
N GLY A 6 20.30 -11.47 0.65
CA GLY A 6 19.88 -12.46 1.65
C GLY A 6 18.37 -12.46 1.94
N VAL A 7 17.56 -11.84 1.08
CA VAL A 7 16.10 -11.83 1.26
C VAL A 7 15.49 -13.13 0.73
N THR A 8 14.76 -13.83 1.58
CA THR A 8 13.90 -14.97 1.22
C THR A 8 12.56 -14.46 0.69
N ILE A 9 12.14 -14.96 -0.47
CA ILE A 9 10.86 -14.58 -1.08
C ILE A 9 9.89 -15.76 -0.93
N LEU A 10 8.70 -15.50 -0.37
CA LEU A 10 7.65 -16.50 -0.17
C LEU A 10 6.49 -16.29 -1.16
N GLY A 11 5.74 -17.34 -1.46
CA GLY A 11 4.43 -17.26 -2.13
C GLY A 11 4.42 -16.97 -3.64
N LYS A 12 5.57 -16.76 -4.30
CA LYS A 12 5.64 -16.52 -5.75
C LYS A 12 5.98 -17.78 -6.54
N LYS A 13 5.11 -18.19 -7.46
CA LYS A 13 5.38 -19.30 -8.39
C LYS A 13 6.55 -18.93 -9.33
N GLY A 14 7.38 -19.91 -9.67
CA GLY A 14 8.52 -19.74 -10.59
C GLY A 14 9.75 -19.07 -9.97
N LEU A 15 9.86 -18.99 -8.64
CA LEU A 15 11.04 -18.46 -7.94
C LEU A 15 12.31 -19.31 -8.12
N ASP A 16 12.14 -20.55 -8.57
CA ASP A 16 13.23 -21.50 -8.91
C ASP A 16 13.85 -21.20 -10.29
N ASP A 17 13.26 -20.28 -11.05
CA ASP A 17 13.86 -19.80 -12.30
C ASP A 17 15.20 -19.12 -12.00
N LYS A 18 16.24 -19.51 -12.76
CA LYS A 18 17.61 -18.98 -12.64
C LYS A 18 17.68 -17.45 -12.72
N ARG A 19 16.72 -16.79 -13.39
CA ARG A 19 16.61 -15.32 -13.47
C ARG A 19 16.42 -14.65 -12.10
N PHE A 20 15.95 -15.40 -11.10
CA PHE A 20 15.79 -14.91 -9.72
C PHE A 20 16.97 -15.24 -8.81
N ASN A 21 18.00 -15.95 -9.29
CA ASN A 21 19.17 -16.30 -8.50
C ASN A 21 19.90 -15.05 -7.97
N ALA A 22 20.61 -15.25 -6.87
CA ALA A 22 21.54 -14.24 -6.39
C ALA A 22 22.64 -14.01 -7.43
N PHE A 23 22.93 -12.74 -7.70
CA PHE A 23 24.14 -12.33 -8.40
C PHE A 23 25.37 -12.67 -7.58
N ASN A 24 26.42 -13.14 -8.27
CA ASN A 24 27.73 -13.46 -7.69
C ASN A 24 28.84 -12.50 -8.14
N SER A 25 28.58 -11.65 -9.14
CA SER A 25 29.55 -10.67 -9.66
C SER A 25 28.84 -9.37 -10.08
N ILE A 26 29.62 -8.27 -10.08
CA ILE A 26 29.15 -6.96 -10.54
C ILE A 26 28.86 -7.00 -12.04
N GLU A 27 29.70 -7.70 -12.81
CA GLU A 27 29.60 -7.82 -14.27
C GLU A 27 28.29 -8.51 -14.67
N GLY A 28 27.98 -9.66 -14.05
CA GLY A 28 26.74 -10.38 -14.33
C GLY A 28 25.50 -9.59 -13.91
N PHE A 29 25.62 -8.76 -12.86
CA PHE A 29 24.55 -7.86 -12.46
C PHE A 29 24.32 -6.73 -13.48
N ILE A 30 25.39 -6.09 -13.95
CA ILE A 30 25.33 -5.02 -14.97
C ILE A 30 24.76 -5.56 -16.28
N GLU A 31 25.24 -6.73 -16.74
CA GLU A 31 24.80 -7.34 -17.99
C GLU A 31 23.29 -7.63 -17.99
N LEU A 32 22.78 -8.24 -16.92
CA LEU A 32 21.35 -8.54 -16.82
C LEU A 32 20.52 -7.25 -16.80
N LYS A 33 20.99 -6.21 -16.10
CA LYS A 33 20.30 -4.91 -16.05
C LYS A 33 20.32 -4.18 -17.39
N GLY A 34 21.41 -4.26 -18.14
CA GLY A 34 21.52 -3.67 -19.48
C GLY A 34 20.57 -4.30 -20.50
N LYS A 35 20.12 -5.55 -20.29
CA LYS A 35 19.15 -6.24 -21.16
C LYS A 35 17.67 -5.89 -20.86
N MET A 36 17.40 -5.04 -19.86
CA MET A 36 16.03 -4.67 -19.52
C MET A 36 15.46 -3.61 -20.48
N ASN A 37 14.19 -3.79 -20.86
CA ASN A 37 13.48 -2.79 -21.67
C ASN A 37 13.41 -1.43 -20.94
N PRO A 38 13.41 -0.30 -21.66
CA PRO A 38 13.18 1.02 -21.09
C PRO A 38 11.87 1.06 -20.28
N THR A 39 11.86 1.89 -19.24
CA THR A 39 10.62 2.11 -18.48
C THR A 39 9.59 2.86 -19.33
N ARG A 40 8.29 2.77 -18.95
CA ARG A 40 7.20 3.50 -19.64
C ARG A 40 7.41 5.01 -19.72
N ASN A 41 8.26 5.56 -18.85
CA ASN A 41 8.61 6.99 -18.81
C ASN A 41 9.79 7.33 -19.74
N GLY A 42 10.19 6.41 -20.63
CA GLY A 42 11.20 6.61 -21.65
C GLY A 42 12.64 6.60 -21.14
N GLN A 43 12.88 6.34 -19.86
CA GLN A 43 14.24 6.28 -19.30
C GLN A 43 14.62 4.84 -18.94
N SER A 44 15.69 4.35 -19.57
CA SER A 44 16.41 3.14 -19.20
C SER A 44 17.25 3.38 -17.95
N VAL A 45 17.36 2.34 -17.13
CA VAL A 45 18.27 2.31 -15.98
C VAL A 45 19.53 1.61 -16.43
N GLU A 46 20.54 2.41 -16.70
CA GLU A 46 21.85 1.98 -17.16
C GLU A 46 22.81 2.00 -15.97
N ILE A 47 23.67 0.98 -15.91
CA ILE A 47 24.72 0.86 -14.91
C ILE A 47 26.04 0.83 -15.67
N ILE A 48 26.86 1.86 -15.52
CA ILE A 48 28.10 2.03 -16.26
C ILE A 48 29.27 1.92 -15.26
N LYS A 49 30.08 0.87 -15.38
CA LYS A 49 31.26 0.68 -14.56
C LYS A 49 32.46 1.41 -15.19
N LYS A 50 33.10 2.26 -14.40
CA LYS A 50 34.38 2.92 -14.70
C LYS A 50 35.43 2.44 -13.69
N LYS A 51 36.67 2.90 -13.87
CA LYS A 51 37.80 2.49 -13.00
C LYS A 51 37.60 2.93 -11.54
N ASP A 52 37.10 4.13 -11.31
CA ASP A 52 37.00 4.79 -10.00
C ASP A 52 35.55 4.98 -9.50
N ARG A 53 34.56 4.61 -10.34
CA ARG A 53 33.15 4.80 -10.02
C ARG A 53 32.23 3.88 -10.82
N ILE A 54 31.03 3.66 -10.29
CA ILE A 54 29.88 3.16 -11.05
C ILE A 54 28.85 4.28 -11.18
N GLU A 55 28.38 4.51 -12.39
CA GLU A 55 27.31 5.46 -12.69
C GLU A 55 25.98 4.70 -12.84
N ILE A 56 24.90 5.23 -12.24
CA ILE A 56 23.54 4.70 -12.34
C ILE A 56 22.65 5.80 -12.92
N THR A 57 22.02 5.56 -14.07
CA THR A 57 21.04 6.51 -14.62
C THR A 57 19.68 6.31 -13.94
N ALA A 58 19.10 7.37 -13.39
CA ALA A 58 17.75 7.33 -12.81
C ALA A 58 17.17 8.73 -12.66
N LYS A 59 15.98 9.01 -13.20
CA LYS A 59 15.19 10.21 -12.88
C LYS A 59 14.75 10.17 -11.43
N LEU A 60 15.12 11.20 -10.68
CA LEU A 60 14.72 11.41 -9.29
C LEU A 60 13.85 12.67 -9.10
N LEU A 61 13.62 13.43 -10.17
CA LEU A 61 12.74 14.59 -10.16
C LEU A 61 11.26 14.18 -10.12
N ASN A 62 10.53 14.66 -9.12
CA ASN A 62 9.07 14.64 -9.08
C ASN A 62 8.55 15.97 -8.48
N GLY A 63 7.64 16.65 -9.19
CA GLY A 63 7.09 17.94 -8.74
C GLY A 63 8.14 19.02 -8.47
N GLY A 64 9.19 19.12 -9.32
CA GLY A 64 10.23 20.15 -9.22
C GLY A 64 11.35 19.88 -8.21
N ARG A 65 11.26 18.79 -7.42
CA ARG A 65 12.25 18.43 -6.39
C ARG A 65 12.42 16.92 -6.26
N LEU A 66 13.32 16.50 -5.37
CA LEU A 66 13.39 15.11 -4.93
C LEU A 66 12.20 14.83 -4.00
N ALA A 67 11.20 14.11 -4.51
CA ALA A 67 9.95 13.82 -3.79
C ALA A 67 9.60 12.32 -3.82
N HIS A 68 8.37 11.98 -3.42
CA HIS A 68 7.89 10.60 -3.39
C HIS A 68 7.87 9.97 -4.78
N ASP A 69 8.36 8.73 -4.84
CA ASP A 69 8.32 7.77 -5.94
C ASP A 69 8.60 8.24 -7.40
N PRO A 70 9.84 8.69 -7.70
CA PRO A 70 10.33 8.78 -9.08
C PRO A 70 11.13 7.55 -9.52
N ASN A 71 12.01 7.01 -8.67
CA ASN A 71 12.82 5.76 -8.86
C ASN A 71 13.65 5.39 -7.60
N ILE A 72 13.34 5.96 -6.42
CA ILE A 72 14.22 5.96 -5.23
C ILE A 72 14.58 4.55 -4.75
N GLY A 73 13.58 3.67 -4.60
CA GLY A 73 13.79 2.31 -4.10
C GLY A 73 14.65 1.48 -5.05
N MET A 74 14.47 1.67 -6.36
CA MET A 74 15.27 0.98 -7.37
C MET A 74 16.73 1.43 -7.36
N THR A 75 16.99 2.74 -7.36
CA THR A 75 18.38 3.24 -7.35
C THR A 75 19.14 2.79 -6.10
N THR A 76 18.47 2.84 -4.95
CA THR A 76 19.07 2.45 -3.66
C THR A 76 19.30 0.94 -3.55
N ILE A 77 18.38 0.10 -4.05
CA ILE A 77 18.58 -1.36 -4.06
C ILE A 77 19.66 -1.80 -5.05
N ILE A 78 19.81 -1.10 -6.18
CA ILE A 78 20.93 -1.31 -7.12
C ILE A 78 22.25 -1.00 -6.41
N ALA A 79 22.37 0.17 -5.78
CA ALA A 79 23.57 0.55 -5.05
C ALA A 79 23.91 -0.42 -3.92
N GLN A 80 22.92 -0.82 -3.11
CA GLN A 80 23.10 -1.80 -2.04
C GLN A 80 23.55 -3.17 -2.59
N THR A 81 23.02 -3.60 -3.74
CA THR A 81 23.47 -4.83 -4.42
C THR A 81 24.93 -4.71 -4.87
N LEU A 82 25.33 -3.58 -5.46
CA LEU A 82 26.73 -3.34 -5.86
C LEU A 82 27.68 -3.37 -4.65
N ARG A 83 27.30 -2.76 -3.53
CA ARG A 83 28.05 -2.80 -2.27
C ARG A 83 28.20 -4.23 -1.77
N LYS A 84 27.12 -5.03 -1.77
CA LYS A 84 27.13 -6.44 -1.37
C LYS A 84 28.00 -7.32 -2.28
N LEU A 85 28.09 -6.99 -3.57
CA LEU A 85 28.97 -7.66 -4.54
C LEU A 85 30.42 -7.18 -4.47
N GLY A 86 30.77 -6.30 -3.52
CA GLY A 86 32.15 -5.91 -3.24
C GLY A 86 32.60 -4.57 -3.84
N TRP A 87 31.72 -3.78 -4.47
CA TRP A 87 32.10 -2.45 -4.96
C TRP A 87 32.35 -1.49 -3.79
N LYS A 88 33.59 -0.97 -3.66
CA LYS A 88 33.98 -0.06 -2.57
C LYS A 88 34.08 1.40 -3.00
N ASP A 89 34.32 1.66 -4.28
CA ASP A 89 34.52 3.02 -4.80
C ASP A 89 33.20 3.79 -4.99
N LYS A 90 33.25 4.93 -5.67
CA LYS A 90 32.11 5.85 -5.79
C LYS A 90 30.93 5.21 -6.53
N ILE A 91 29.72 5.52 -6.09
CA ILE A 91 28.48 5.27 -6.85
C ILE A 91 27.85 6.63 -7.11
N VAL A 92 27.69 6.98 -8.39
CA VAL A 92 27.19 8.29 -8.81
C VAL A 92 25.87 8.11 -9.56
N VAL A 93 24.81 8.77 -9.10
CA VAL A 93 23.56 8.82 -9.84
C VAL A 93 23.62 9.96 -10.86
N THR A 94 23.38 9.64 -12.12
CA THR A 94 23.42 10.57 -13.26
C THR A 94 22.03 10.68 -13.90
N LYS A 95 21.83 11.68 -14.76
CA LYS A 95 20.54 11.93 -15.45
C LYS A 95 19.33 12.01 -14.49
N HIS A 96 19.55 12.52 -13.27
CA HIS A 96 18.51 12.61 -12.22
C HIS A 96 17.46 13.70 -12.41
N GLN A 97 17.71 14.65 -13.32
CA GLN A 97 16.82 15.77 -13.66
C GLN A 97 16.54 16.76 -12.51
N LEU A 98 17.09 16.55 -11.31
CA LEU A 98 17.06 17.55 -10.23
C LEU A 98 17.77 18.84 -10.70
N PRO A 99 17.06 19.99 -10.74
CA PRO A 99 17.58 21.20 -11.36
C PRO A 99 18.61 21.95 -10.51
N THR A 100 18.47 21.93 -9.18
CA THR A 100 19.31 22.73 -8.27
C THR A 100 19.55 22.04 -6.93
N GLN A 101 20.45 22.60 -6.10
CA GLN A 101 20.73 22.12 -4.75
C GLN A 101 19.51 22.17 -3.83
N GLN A 102 18.60 23.12 -4.03
CA GLN A 102 17.34 23.25 -3.28
C GLN A 102 16.38 22.08 -3.53
N SER A 103 16.58 21.32 -4.62
CA SER A 103 15.82 20.11 -4.90
C SER A 103 16.20 18.92 -4.00
N VAL A 104 17.26 19.05 -3.18
CA VAL A 104 17.85 17.97 -2.36
C VAL A 104 17.65 18.24 -0.87
N GLY A 105 16.56 17.72 -0.30
CA GLY A 105 16.21 17.92 1.12
C GLY A 105 16.81 16.87 2.07
N ILE A 106 17.31 17.31 3.23
CA ILE A 106 17.94 16.47 4.26
C ILE A 106 17.01 15.37 4.83
N LYS A 107 15.70 15.63 4.89
CA LYS A 107 14.69 14.69 5.39
C LYS A 107 14.28 13.63 4.35
N ASN A 108 14.71 13.76 3.10
CA ASN A 108 14.29 12.84 2.05
C ASN A 108 14.90 11.45 2.27
N LYS A 109 14.09 10.38 2.15
CA LYS A 109 14.52 8.99 2.35
C LYS A 109 15.68 8.57 1.43
N PHE A 110 15.69 9.03 0.19
CA PHE A 110 16.81 8.78 -0.73
C PHE A 110 18.12 9.36 -0.18
N ILE A 111 18.08 10.55 0.41
CA ILE A 111 19.27 11.24 0.92
C ILE A 111 19.83 10.56 2.16
N GLN A 112 18.97 10.08 3.05
CA GLN A 112 19.39 9.26 4.19
C GLN A 112 20.02 7.94 3.72
N LEU A 113 19.43 7.28 2.72
CA LEU A 113 20.00 6.06 2.13
C LEU A 113 21.30 6.35 1.35
N ALA A 114 21.41 7.50 0.69
CA ALA A 114 22.62 7.90 -0.04
C ALA A 114 23.81 8.10 0.91
N ASN A 115 23.59 8.70 2.08
CA ASN A 115 24.60 8.79 3.14
C ASN A 115 25.06 7.39 3.59
N ARG A 116 24.11 6.48 3.88
CA ARG A 116 24.42 5.11 4.33
C ARG A 116 25.17 4.27 3.29
N LEU A 117 24.84 4.46 2.00
CA LEU A 117 25.37 3.66 0.89
C LEU A 117 26.56 4.32 0.17
N ASN A 118 26.96 5.51 0.62
CA ASN A 118 27.95 6.37 -0.04
C ASN A 118 27.63 6.56 -1.54
N ILE A 119 26.42 7.07 -1.80
CA ILE A 119 25.93 7.44 -3.14
C ILE A 119 26.04 8.96 -3.28
N SER A 120 26.52 9.44 -4.43
CA SER A 120 26.53 10.86 -4.79
C SER A 120 25.60 11.16 -5.97
N LEU A 121 25.21 12.43 -6.13
CA LEU A 121 24.50 12.93 -7.31
C LEU A 121 25.48 13.67 -8.22
N GLU A 122 25.31 13.53 -9.53
CA GLU A 122 26.06 14.31 -10.50
C GLU A 122 25.80 15.82 -10.31
N LYS A 123 26.86 16.62 -10.16
CA LYS A 123 26.80 18.10 -10.02
C LYS A 123 26.02 18.63 -8.81
N LEU A 124 25.56 17.77 -7.90
CA LEU A 124 24.85 18.16 -6.67
C LEU A 124 25.52 17.56 -5.44
N SER A 125 25.51 18.31 -4.35
CA SER A 125 25.99 17.80 -3.06
C SER A 125 24.89 17.06 -2.31
N ILE A 126 25.27 15.96 -1.64
CA ILE A 126 24.39 15.23 -0.74
C ILE A 126 24.56 15.86 0.65
N PRO A 127 23.50 16.43 1.27
CA PRO A 127 23.61 16.95 2.61
C PRO A 127 23.84 15.78 3.59
N SER A 128 24.68 16.02 4.60
CA SER A 128 24.98 15.03 5.63
C SER A 128 23.75 14.78 6.50
N THR A 129 23.38 13.52 6.66
CA THR A 129 22.25 13.11 7.51
C THR A 129 22.40 11.66 7.91
N THR A 130 21.79 11.29 9.04
CA THR A 130 21.73 9.93 9.53
C THR A 130 20.33 9.36 9.36
N PHE A 131 20.25 8.05 9.18
CA PHE A 131 18.97 7.35 9.23
C PHE A 131 18.47 7.36 10.69
N ALA A 132 17.16 7.54 10.89
CA ALA A 132 16.60 7.43 12.24
C ALA A 132 16.77 5.98 12.76
N ASN A 133 17.14 5.82 14.02
CA ASN A 133 17.29 4.49 14.63
C ASN A 133 15.94 3.75 14.67
N ASP A 134 14.85 4.47 14.93
CA ASP A 134 13.51 3.92 15.02
C ASP A 134 12.74 4.19 13.72
N TYR A 135 12.93 3.31 12.73
CA TYR A 135 12.18 3.36 11.47
C TYR A 135 10.74 2.88 11.65
N TRP A 136 10.56 1.87 12.50
CA TRP A 136 9.27 1.30 12.81
C TRP A 136 8.68 2.00 14.02
N ARG A 137 7.41 2.33 13.94
CA ARG A 137 6.62 2.91 15.03
C ARG A 137 5.20 2.36 14.94
N TYR A 138 4.51 2.33 16.06
CA TYR A 138 3.07 2.10 16.06
C TYR A 138 2.39 3.20 15.25
N GLU A 139 1.44 2.79 14.41
CA GLU A 139 0.52 3.71 13.77
C GLU A 139 -0.53 4.11 14.79
N THR A 140 -0.70 5.41 15.01
CA THR A 140 -1.61 5.98 16.02
C THR A 140 -2.56 7.00 15.43
N GLU A 141 -2.44 7.30 14.14
CA GLU A 141 -3.22 8.32 13.46
C GLU A 141 -3.96 7.76 12.23
N GLY A 142 -3.43 6.72 11.58
CA GLY A 142 -3.97 6.20 10.33
C GLY A 142 -5.46 5.85 10.35
N GLU A 143 -6.19 6.27 9.31
CA GLU A 143 -7.63 5.98 9.14
C GLU A 143 -7.96 4.47 9.17
N LYS A 144 -7.01 3.65 8.71
CA LYS A 144 -7.18 2.20 8.49
C LYS A 144 -7.14 1.37 9.77
N LEU A 145 -6.74 1.96 10.90
CA LEU A 145 -6.68 1.24 12.18
C LEU A 145 -8.05 0.67 12.57
N GLY A 146 -9.13 1.42 12.37
CA GLY A 146 -10.48 0.96 12.68
C GLY A 146 -10.91 -0.23 11.81
N THR A 147 -10.65 -0.17 10.50
CA THR A 147 -11.04 -1.24 9.57
C THR A 147 -10.20 -2.48 9.73
N ILE A 148 -8.88 -2.36 9.98
CA ILE A 148 -8.00 -3.49 10.30
C ILE A 148 -8.46 -4.17 11.60
N PHE A 149 -8.79 -3.39 12.63
CA PHE A 149 -9.28 -3.94 13.89
C PHE A 149 -10.57 -4.75 13.68
N ILE A 150 -11.56 -4.18 13.00
CA ILE A 150 -12.83 -4.88 12.72
C ILE A 150 -12.61 -6.12 11.86
N HIS A 151 -11.77 -6.05 10.84
CA HIS A 151 -11.41 -7.20 10.03
C HIS A 151 -10.91 -8.35 10.90
N LEU A 152 -9.87 -8.11 11.70
CA LEU A 152 -9.26 -9.14 12.55
C LEU A 152 -10.25 -9.69 13.58
N VAL A 153 -11.03 -8.83 14.23
CA VAL A 153 -11.97 -9.25 15.28
C VAL A 153 -13.12 -10.08 14.68
N VAL A 154 -13.63 -9.71 13.50
CA VAL A 154 -14.67 -10.49 12.83
C VAL A 154 -14.16 -11.89 12.46
N GLU A 155 -12.98 -11.99 11.85
CA GLU A 155 -12.44 -13.30 11.41
C GLU A 155 -12.10 -14.23 12.57
N ASN A 156 -11.62 -13.68 13.69
CA ASN A 156 -11.18 -14.50 14.82
C ASN A 156 -12.29 -14.81 15.84
N PHE A 157 -13.33 -13.98 15.91
CA PHE A 157 -14.37 -14.10 16.94
C PHE A 157 -15.77 -14.34 16.40
N THR A 158 -15.93 -14.58 15.10
CA THR A 158 -17.23 -14.94 14.49
C THR A 158 -17.07 -16.00 13.38
N GLN A 159 -18.17 -16.33 12.70
CA GLN A 159 -18.15 -17.14 11.47
C GLN A 159 -18.16 -16.28 10.19
N GLY A 160 -18.17 -14.94 10.34
CA GLY A 160 -18.00 -14.03 9.21
C GLY A 160 -16.53 -13.85 8.86
N TYR A 161 -16.27 -13.43 7.63
CA TYR A 161 -14.91 -13.27 7.12
C TYR A 161 -14.81 -12.18 6.05
N SER A 162 -13.58 -11.74 5.76
CA SER A 162 -13.31 -10.76 4.71
C SER A 162 -13.39 -11.40 3.33
N ILE A 163 -14.16 -10.77 2.45
CA ILE A 163 -14.25 -11.12 1.03
C ILE A 163 -13.59 -10.07 0.14
N PHE A 164 -13.13 -8.97 0.72
CA PHE A 164 -12.25 -7.98 0.07
C PHE A 164 -11.65 -7.04 1.12
N GLU A 165 -10.39 -6.66 0.96
CA GLU A 165 -9.70 -5.70 1.82
C GLU A 165 -8.81 -4.75 1.02
N ASN A 166 -8.68 -3.52 1.53
CA ASN A 166 -7.87 -2.44 0.99
C ASN A 166 -7.30 -1.59 2.16
N HIS A 167 -6.45 -2.20 2.99
CA HIS A 167 -5.96 -1.57 4.21
C HIS A 167 -4.74 -0.65 4.02
N ALA A 168 -4.12 -0.62 2.84
CA ALA A 168 -3.04 0.34 2.51
C ALA A 168 -2.71 0.35 1.02
N GLY A 169 -1.92 1.33 0.57
CA GLY A 169 -1.54 1.53 -0.84
C GLY A 169 -0.75 0.39 -1.51
N SER A 170 -0.30 -0.62 -0.75
CA SER A 170 0.36 -1.84 -1.28
C SER A 170 -0.49 -3.11 -1.18
N GLU A 171 -1.67 -3.04 -0.57
CA GLU A 171 -2.48 -4.21 -0.15
C GLU A 171 -3.92 -4.08 -0.67
N LYS A 172 -4.06 -3.90 -1.98
CA LYS A 172 -5.36 -4.06 -2.62
C LYS A 172 -5.60 -5.54 -2.87
N GLY A 173 -6.55 -6.12 -2.13
CA GLY A 173 -6.93 -7.52 -2.25
C GLY A 173 -7.63 -7.88 -3.56
N TYR A 174 -7.86 -9.18 -3.74
CA TYR A 174 -8.82 -9.69 -4.71
C TYR A 174 -10.21 -9.75 -4.05
N PHE A 175 -11.27 -9.68 -4.84
CA PHE A 175 -12.61 -9.99 -4.36
C PHE A 175 -12.80 -11.52 -4.33
N ILE A 176 -13.28 -12.04 -3.21
CA ILE A 176 -13.47 -13.48 -2.98
C ILE A 176 -14.94 -13.85 -3.20
N PRO A 177 -15.29 -14.49 -4.33
CA PRO A 177 -16.67 -14.90 -4.58
C PRO A 177 -17.05 -16.10 -3.69
N LEU A 178 -18.37 -16.33 -3.51
CA LEU A 178 -18.87 -17.50 -2.77
C LEU A 178 -18.39 -18.83 -3.37
N LYS A 179 -18.15 -18.85 -4.69
CA LYS A 179 -17.61 -19.99 -5.44
C LYS A 179 -16.71 -19.48 -6.57
N GLY A 180 -15.65 -20.23 -6.85
CA GLY A 180 -14.70 -19.94 -7.92
C GLY A 180 -13.45 -19.22 -7.44
N GLU A 181 -12.70 -18.68 -8.38
CA GLU A 181 -11.39 -18.06 -8.13
C GLU A 181 -11.51 -16.59 -7.69
N PRO A 182 -10.53 -16.07 -6.93
CA PRO A 182 -10.44 -14.65 -6.59
C PRO A 182 -10.47 -13.73 -7.82
N ILE A 183 -11.27 -12.66 -7.76
CA ILE A 183 -11.55 -11.76 -8.87
C ILE A 183 -10.75 -10.45 -8.71
N PRO A 184 -9.93 -10.05 -9.70
CA PRO A 184 -9.26 -8.74 -9.66
C PRO A 184 -10.26 -7.60 -9.86
N LEU A 185 -10.13 -6.53 -9.08
CA LEU A 185 -11.02 -5.38 -9.18
C LEU A 185 -10.71 -4.49 -10.40
N ALA A 186 -11.76 -4.14 -11.13
CA ALA A 186 -11.74 -3.20 -12.23
C ALA A 186 -11.58 -1.77 -11.68
N LYS A 187 -10.78 -0.96 -12.37
CA LYS A 187 -10.62 0.47 -12.02
C LYS A 187 -11.75 1.34 -12.59
N TYR A 188 -12.36 0.91 -13.68
CA TYR A 188 -13.35 1.69 -14.43
C TYR A 188 -14.53 0.80 -14.82
N LYS A 189 -15.73 1.38 -14.81
CA LYS A 189 -16.92 0.83 -15.47
C LYS A 189 -16.72 0.85 -16.99
N ASP A 190 -16.27 2.01 -17.49
CA ASP A 190 -15.91 2.26 -18.88
C ASP A 190 -14.64 3.10 -18.94
N ARG A 191 -13.55 2.49 -19.42
CA ARG A 191 -12.23 3.13 -19.49
C ARG A 191 -12.17 4.23 -20.54
N GLU A 192 -12.87 4.07 -21.66
CA GLU A 192 -12.78 4.99 -22.79
C GLU A 192 -13.53 6.28 -22.44
N LYS A 193 -14.73 6.18 -21.87
CA LYS A 193 -15.47 7.34 -21.34
C LYS A 193 -14.71 8.06 -20.22
N TYR A 194 -14.08 7.32 -19.31
CA TYR A 194 -13.27 7.93 -18.25
C TYR A 194 -12.10 8.78 -18.79
N LYS A 195 -11.41 8.25 -19.81
CA LYS A 195 -10.32 8.96 -20.47
C LYS A 195 -10.80 10.14 -21.30
N ALA A 196 -12.01 10.06 -21.86
CA ALA A 196 -12.67 11.17 -22.57
C ALA A 196 -13.15 12.29 -21.64
N GLY A 197 -13.12 12.10 -20.31
CA GLY A 197 -13.37 13.15 -19.32
C GLY A 197 -14.42 12.79 -18.27
N ASP A 198 -15.24 11.76 -18.50
CA ASP A 198 -16.32 11.37 -17.58
C ASP A 198 -15.77 10.63 -16.36
N LYS A 199 -15.51 11.38 -15.27
CA LYS A 199 -14.94 10.83 -14.04
C LYS A 199 -15.89 9.91 -13.27
N SER A 200 -17.20 9.93 -13.56
CA SER A 200 -18.19 9.05 -12.91
C SER A 200 -18.02 7.57 -13.25
N GLN A 201 -17.22 7.28 -14.29
CA GLN A 201 -16.90 5.93 -14.74
C GLN A 201 -15.84 5.23 -13.88
N ILE A 202 -15.24 5.92 -12.89
CA ILE A 202 -14.40 5.25 -11.91
C ILE A 202 -15.25 4.34 -11.02
N VAL A 203 -14.71 3.19 -10.64
CA VAL A 203 -15.31 2.33 -9.62
C VAL A 203 -14.73 2.76 -8.28
N ASN A 204 -15.58 3.27 -7.38
CA ASN A 204 -15.20 3.50 -6.00
C ASN A 204 -15.01 2.14 -5.32
N ILE A 205 -13.96 2.02 -4.53
CA ILE A 205 -13.54 0.76 -3.93
C ILE A 205 -13.57 0.96 -2.42
N PRO A 206 -14.30 0.10 -1.70
CA PRO A 206 -14.38 0.20 -0.25
C PRO A 206 -13.06 -0.17 0.42
N ASP A 207 -12.99 0.01 1.73
CA ASP A 207 -11.80 -0.37 2.50
C ASP A 207 -11.83 -1.84 2.93
N LEU A 208 -13.01 -2.36 3.20
CA LEU A 208 -13.21 -3.72 3.68
C LEU A 208 -14.61 -4.19 3.28
N VAL A 209 -14.75 -5.44 2.88
CA VAL A 209 -16.05 -6.07 2.64
C VAL A 209 -16.09 -7.38 3.40
N LEU A 210 -17.05 -7.50 4.31
CA LEU A 210 -17.24 -8.67 5.16
C LEU A 210 -18.50 -9.42 4.74
N VAL A 211 -18.52 -10.73 4.99
CA VAL A 211 -19.72 -11.54 4.83
C VAL A 211 -20.16 -12.11 6.17
N ASP A 212 -21.44 -11.93 6.49
CA ASP A 212 -22.16 -12.63 7.55
C ASP A 212 -22.99 -13.75 6.92
N LEU A 213 -22.46 -14.98 6.97
CA LEU A 213 -23.12 -16.15 6.39
C LEU A 213 -24.43 -16.48 7.11
N SER A 214 -24.49 -16.31 8.43
CA SER A 214 -25.64 -16.67 9.25
C SER A 214 -26.85 -15.80 8.92
N ASN A 215 -26.64 -14.49 8.76
CA ASN A 215 -27.71 -13.54 8.43
C ASN A 215 -27.86 -13.27 6.93
N LYS A 216 -26.99 -13.86 6.09
CA LYS A 216 -26.90 -13.60 4.64
C LYS A 216 -26.77 -12.11 4.33
N ILE A 217 -25.81 -11.46 4.98
CA ILE A 217 -25.52 -10.04 4.78
C ILE A 217 -24.08 -9.91 4.26
N VAL A 218 -23.89 -9.09 3.23
CA VAL A 218 -22.57 -8.57 2.86
C VAL A 218 -22.49 -7.15 3.38
N ILE A 219 -21.43 -6.85 4.13
CA ILE A 219 -21.22 -5.56 4.78
C ILE A 219 -20.08 -4.86 4.05
N ASP A 220 -20.41 -3.77 3.39
CA ASP A 220 -19.45 -2.89 2.74
C ASP A 220 -19.00 -1.79 3.72
N VAL A 221 -17.69 -1.62 3.89
CA VAL A 221 -17.12 -0.80 4.96
C VAL A 221 -16.21 0.28 4.41
N GLU A 222 -16.51 1.52 4.78
CA GLU A 222 -15.65 2.68 4.59
C GLU A 222 -14.90 3.01 5.88
N GLY A 223 -13.57 3.15 5.83
CA GLY A 223 -12.74 3.49 6.96
C GLY A 223 -12.34 4.97 6.95
N LYS A 224 -12.62 5.70 8.03
CA LYS A 224 -12.19 7.10 8.17
C LYS A 224 -11.60 7.39 9.55
N GLN A 225 -10.76 8.43 9.62
CA GLN A 225 -10.56 9.12 10.89
C GLN A 225 -11.86 9.78 11.33
N TYR A 226 -12.14 9.82 12.63
CA TYR A 226 -13.37 10.39 13.20
C TYR A 226 -13.68 11.82 12.70
N GLN A 227 -12.65 12.66 12.52
CA GLN A 227 -12.81 14.03 12.02
C GLN A 227 -13.41 14.12 10.61
N PHE A 228 -13.29 13.06 9.80
CA PHE A 228 -13.81 12.97 8.43
C PHE A 228 -15.05 12.07 8.32
N ARG A 229 -15.72 11.77 9.44
CA ARG A 229 -16.87 10.84 9.44
C ARG A 229 -17.99 11.24 8.47
N LYS A 230 -18.28 12.54 8.33
CA LYS A 230 -19.31 13.02 7.40
C LYS A 230 -18.96 12.69 5.95
N ASN A 231 -17.70 12.89 5.57
CA ASN A 231 -17.19 12.49 4.25
C ASN A 231 -17.31 10.98 4.04
N GLY A 232 -16.98 10.17 5.05
CA GLY A 232 -17.16 8.72 4.99
C GLY A 232 -18.62 8.30 4.74
N ILE A 233 -19.57 8.99 5.37
CA ILE A 233 -21.01 8.75 5.15
C ILE A 233 -21.42 9.10 3.72
N GLU A 234 -20.96 10.25 3.20
CA GLU A 234 -21.23 10.67 1.82
C GLU A 234 -20.65 9.68 0.79
N GLU A 235 -19.47 9.12 1.06
CA GLU A 235 -18.78 8.18 0.17
C GLU A 235 -19.53 6.83 0.02
N LEU A 236 -20.33 6.41 1.01
CA LEU A 236 -21.13 5.19 0.94
C LEU A 236 -22.08 5.16 -0.27
N ALA A 237 -22.55 6.31 -0.75
CA ALA A 237 -23.40 6.40 -1.94
C ALA A 237 -22.66 6.03 -3.23
N GLY A 238 -21.32 6.06 -3.23
CA GLY A 238 -20.50 5.78 -4.41
C GLY A 238 -20.31 4.30 -4.73
N TYR A 239 -20.72 3.38 -3.85
CA TYR A 239 -20.39 1.95 -3.97
C TYR A 239 -21.34 1.11 -4.83
N ASP A 240 -22.36 1.71 -5.44
CA ASP A 240 -23.31 0.99 -6.31
C ASP A 240 -22.61 0.19 -7.43
N ALA A 241 -21.55 0.77 -7.99
CA ALA A 241 -20.75 0.13 -9.02
C ALA A 241 -20.09 -1.16 -8.52
N PHE A 242 -19.55 -1.13 -7.30
CA PHE A 242 -18.86 -2.25 -6.69
C PHE A 242 -19.87 -3.36 -6.36
N ASP A 243 -21.01 -2.99 -5.79
CA ASP A 243 -22.11 -3.90 -5.49
C ASP A 243 -22.60 -4.66 -6.74
N GLU A 244 -22.87 -3.95 -7.83
CA GLU A 244 -23.35 -4.54 -9.07
C GLU A 244 -22.29 -5.41 -9.77
N LEU A 245 -21.04 -4.96 -9.77
CA LEU A 245 -19.98 -5.66 -10.48
C LEU A 245 -19.53 -6.93 -9.76
N TYR A 246 -19.58 -6.95 -8.42
CA TYR A 246 -18.99 -8.01 -7.59
C TYR A 246 -20.03 -8.65 -6.66
N ILE A 247 -20.57 -7.89 -5.71
CA ILE A 247 -21.35 -8.46 -4.60
C ILE A 247 -22.61 -9.15 -5.10
N LYS A 248 -23.45 -8.47 -5.89
CA LYS A 248 -24.73 -9.02 -6.37
C LYS A 248 -24.56 -10.21 -7.31
N LYS A 249 -23.45 -10.27 -8.05
CA LYS A 249 -23.15 -11.42 -8.93
C LYS A 249 -22.69 -12.64 -8.14
N SER A 250 -21.86 -12.44 -7.12
CA SER A 250 -21.25 -13.54 -6.36
C SER A 250 -22.06 -13.97 -5.13
N TYR A 251 -22.89 -13.08 -4.60
CA TYR A 251 -23.73 -13.26 -3.40
C TYR A 251 -25.18 -12.81 -3.68
N PRO A 252 -25.88 -13.32 -4.71
CA PRO A 252 -27.18 -12.79 -5.18
C PRO A 252 -28.33 -12.91 -4.16
N LYS A 253 -28.19 -13.79 -3.16
CA LYS A 253 -29.20 -13.99 -2.09
C LYS A 253 -28.87 -13.22 -0.81
N PHE A 254 -27.79 -12.44 -0.80
CA PHE A 254 -27.35 -11.70 0.37
C PHE A 254 -27.83 -10.26 0.27
N LYS A 255 -28.25 -9.70 1.40
CA LYS A 255 -28.53 -8.27 1.51
C LYS A 255 -27.21 -7.52 1.60
N VAL A 256 -27.06 -6.43 0.85
CA VAL A 256 -25.92 -5.52 1.02
C VAL A 256 -26.26 -4.46 2.06
N THR A 257 -25.36 -4.25 3.01
CA THR A 257 -25.43 -3.15 3.99
C THR A 257 -24.12 -2.38 3.90
N ARG A 258 -24.18 -1.05 3.93
CA ARG A 258 -22.99 -0.20 3.93
C ARG A 258 -22.85 0.48 5.28
N THR A 259 -21.63 0.64 5.77
CA THR A 259 -21.35 1.24 7.06
C THR A 259 -20.01 1.96 7.07
N VAL A 260 -19.88 2.98 7.91
CA VAL A 260 -18.60 3.60 8.23
C VAL A 260 -18.01 2.95 9.48
N VAL A 261 -16.70 2.74 9.46
CA VAL A 261 -15.87 2.36 10.60
C VAL A 261 -14.88 3.49 10.87
N LEU A 262 -14.79 3.91 12.13
CA LEU A 262 -13.99 5.05 12.52
C LEU A 262 -12.81 4.67 13.42
N TYR A 263 -11.74 5.47 13.28
CA TYR A 263 -10.66 5.51 14.25
C TYR A 263 -10.40 6.93 14.76
N GLY A 264 -10.02 7.05 16.03
CA GLY A 264 -9.60 8.29 16.67
C GLY A 264 -10.69 8.92 17.55
N SER A 265 -10.54 10.21 17.87
CA SER A 265 -11.39 10.90 18.86
C SER A 265 -11.29 10.35 20.30
N GLU A 266 -11.86 11.09 21.24
CA GLU A 266 -12.08 10.69 22.65
C GLU A 266 -13.57 10.40 22.94
N GLU A 267 -14.42 10.48 21.91
CA GLU A 267 -15.85 10.26 22.03
C GLU A 267 -16.14 8.82 22.48
N GLU A 268 -17.19 8.68 23.30
CA GLU A 268 -17.64 7.39 23.85
C GLU A 268 -18.98 6.93 23.26
N ALA A 269 -19.56 7.73 22.37
CA ALA A 269 -20.83 7.45 21.71
C ALA A 269 -20.83 7.96 20.26
N ILE A 270 -21.72 7.37 19.45
CA ILE A 270 -21.93 7.74 18.05
C ILE A 270 -23.43 7.90 17.82
N VAL A 271 -23.84 8.98 17.15
CA VAL A 271 -25.26 9.29 16.93
C VAL A 271 -25.69 9.04 15.49
N GLU A 272 -24.75 9.11 14.54
CA GLU A 272 -25.02 8.86 13.13
C GLU A 272 -25.28 7.37 12.89
N ILE A 273 -26.38 7.06 12.20
CA ILE A 273 -26.85 5.68 12.04
C ILE A 273 -26.05 4.87 11.02
N GLU A 274 -25.34 5.56 10.12
CA GLU A 274 -24.49 5.01 9.08
C GLU A 274 -23.12 4.57 9.62
N ILE A 275 -22.77 4.99 10.84
CA ILE A 275 -21.53 4.59 11.49
C ILE A 275 -21.81 3.35 12.34
N GLY A 276 -21.09 2.26 12.05
CA GLY A 276 -21.26 0.99 12.73
C GLY A 276 -20.31 0.78 13.90
N PHE A 277 -19.14 1.44 13.87
CA PHE A 277 -18.11 1.24 14.90
C PHE A 277 -17.13 2.40 14.99
N LEU A 278 -16.64 2.68 16.20
CA LEU A 278 -15.53 3.57 16.51
C LEU A 278 -14.54 2.85 17.43
N LEU A 279 -13.27 2.81 17.01
CA LEU A 279 -12.14 2.58 17.89
C LEU A 279 -11.55 3.94 18.29
N ASN A 280 -11.79 4.36 19.53
CA ASN A 280 -11.31 5.66 19.98
C ASN A 280 -9.85 5.62 20.45
N LYS A 281 -9.28 6.78 20.78
CA LYS A 281 -7.87 6.90 21.19
C LYS A 281 -7.55 6.23 22.53
N ASN A 282 -8.57 6.01 23.37
CA ASN A 282 -8.45 5.28 24.64
C ASN A 282 -8.56 3.76 24.47
N GLY A 283 -8.74 3.28 23.23
CA GLY A 283 -8.94 1.86 22.95
C GLY A 283 -10.35 1.35 23.27
N GLN A 284 -11.32 2.24 23.50
CA GLN A 284 -12.71 1.84 23.71
C GLN A 284 -13.33 1.36 22.39
N LEU A 285 -14.13 0.29 22.49
CA LEU A 285 -14.82 -0.35 21.39
C LEU A 285 -16.27 0.10 21.36
N ILE A 286 -16.59 1.11 20.55
CA ILE A 286 -17.90 1.77 20.58
C ILE A 286 -18.70 1.33 19.37
N LEU A 287 -19.84 0.66 19.61
CA LEU A 287 -20.79 0.26 18.57
C LEU A 287 -21.73 1.42 18.26
N GLY A 288 -22.00 1.64 16.97
CA GLY A 288 -22.99 2.61 16.54
C GLY A 288 -24.43 2.13 16.71
N VAL A 289 -25.39 3.05 16.62
CA VAL A 289 -26.83 2.79 16.87
C VAL A 289 -27.39 1.66 16.01
N LYS A 290 -26.95 1.57 14.75
CA LYS A 290 -27.32 0.49 13.81
C LYS A 290 -26.11 -0.34 13.40
N ALA A 291 -25.18 -0.56 14.32
CA ALA A 291 -24.01 -1.39 14.06
C ALA A 291 -24.44 -2.76 13.51
N PRO A 292 -23.79 -3.27 12.44
CA PRO A 292 -24.06 -4.60 11.92
C PRO A 292 -24.00 -5.66 13.02
N GLN A 293 -24.95 -6.61 13.00
CA GLN A 293 -25.02 -7.68 14.01
C GLN A 293 -23.71 -8.48 14.10
N LEU A 294 -23.02 -8.63 12.97
CA LEU A 294 -21.70 -9.25 12.91
C LEU A 294 -20.69 -8.53 13.82
N PHE A 295 -20.66 -7.20 13.84
CA PHE A 295 -19.73 -6.41 14.67
C PHE A 295 -20.08 -6.57 16.15
N GLN A 296 -21.37 -6.50 16.48
CA GLN A 296 -21.84 -6.69 17.86
C GLN A 296 -21.42 -8.07 18.40
N THR A 297 -21.60 -9.10 17.57
CA THR A 297 -21.23 -10.48 17.92
C THR A 297 -19.72 -10.63 18.08
N ALA A 298 -18.95 -10.08 17.15
CA ALA A 298 -17.48 -10.14 17.18
C ALA A 298 -16.90 -9.47 18.43
N ILE A 299 -17.36 -8.26 18.76
CA ILE A 299 -16.89 -7.52 19.93
C ILE A 299 -17.33 -8.20 21.23
N LYS A 300 -18.57 -8.67 21.31
CA LYS A 300 -19.04 -9.44 22.48
C LYS A 300 -18.15 -10.65 22.72
N ASN A 301 -17.91 -11.46 21.69
CA ASN A 301 -17.11 -12.67 21.80
C ASN A 301 -15.64 -12.36 22.14
N LEU A 302 -15.07 -11.28 21.60
CA LEU A 302 -13.74 -10.80 21.99
C LEU A 302 -13.69 -10.45 23.48
N LEU A 303 -14.65 -9.68 23.98
CA LEU A 303 -14.68 -9.28 25.40
C LEU A 303 -14.93 -10.47 26.31
N ASP A 304 -15.75 -11.43 25.90
CA ASP A 304 -16.03 -12.64 26.66
C ASP A 304 -14.84 -13.62 26.66
N TYR A 305 -13.98 -13.61 25.63
CA TYR A 305 -12.76 -14.43 25.58
C TYR A 305 -11.72 -14.02 26.64
N TRP A 306 -11.67 -12.73 26.99
CA TRP A 306 -10.71 -12.18 27.95
C TRP A 306 -11.26 -12.10 29.39
N LYS A 307 -12.51 -12.55 29.63
CA LYS A 307 -13.08 -12.70 30.97
C LYS A 307 -12.76 -14.07 31.53
#